data_AF-A0A7L8ZR81-F1
#
_entry.id   AF-A0A7L8ZR81-F1
#
_cell.length_a   1.000
_cell.length_b   1.000
_cell.length_c   1.000
_cell.angle_alpha   90.00
_cell.angle_beta   90.00
_cell.angle_gamma   90.00
#
_symmetry.space_group_name_H-M   'P 1'
#
loop_
_entity.id
_entity.type
_entity.pdbx_description
1 polymer ?
#
loop_
_entity_poly.entity_id
_entity_poly.type
_entity_poly.pdbx_seq_one_letter_code
_entity_poly.pdbx_strand_id
1 'polypeptide(L)'
;MVNFNLISVLILFFILLFLILFYNSNFFSNVTTNNDNISVWASTFECGFITSLLKINNFSNGIFILLVFFVVFDLEVSLLLNSVFQIDFVKNLFYYYLFISLVGFGFFLEVVSGFVSWVN
;
A
#
# COMPACT_ATOMS: atom_id res chain seq x y z
N MET A 1 -38.09 24.24 -2.84
CA MET A 1 -37.53 22.99 -3.40
C MET A 1 -36.41 22.38 -2.55
N VAL A 2 -35.52 23.17 -1.92
CA VAL A 2 -34.40 22.63 -1.09
C VAL A 2 -34.86 21.80 0.11
N ASN A 3 -35.93 22.20 0.82
CA ASN A 3 -36.41 21.47 2.01
C ASN A 3 -36.94 20.05 1.70
N PHE A 4 -37.59 19.85 0.55
CA PHE A 4 -38.12 18.53 0.17
C PHE A 4 -36.99 17.52 -0.10
N ASN A 5 -35.89 17.96 -0.71
CA ASN A 5 -34.72 17.13 -0.96
C ASN A 5 -33.94 16.81 0.32
N LEU A 6 -33.92 17.72 1.31
CA LEU A 6 -33.31 17.45 2.62
C LEU A 6 -34.10 16.40 3.41
N ILE A 7 -35.43 16.49 3.38
CA ILE A 7 -36.30 15.53 4.06
C ILE A 7 -36.15 14.13 3.45
N SER A 8 -36.07 14.01 2.12
CA SER A 8 -35.88 12.70 1.46
C SER A 8 -34.53 12.06 1.81
N VAL A 9 -33.46 12.86 1.91
CA VAL A 9 -32.13 12.39 2.33
C VAL A 9 -32.13 11.92 3.78
N LEU A 10 -32.79 12.65 4.69
CA LEU A 10 -32.90 12.27 6.10
C LEU A 10 -33.69 10.97 6.28
N ILE A 11 -34.76 10.78 5.50
CA ILE A 11 -35.56 9.55 5.52
C ILE A 11 -34.72 8.37 5.03
N LEU A 12 -33.96 8.52 3.95
CA LEU A 12 -33.05 7.48 3.45
C LEU A 12 -31.98 7.11 4.50
N PHE A 13 -31.41 8.10 5.18
CA PHE A 13 -30.43 7.88 6.24
C PHE A 13 -31.03 7.11 7.41
N PHE A 14 -32.23 7.46 7.86
CA PHE A 14 -32.93 6.75 8.94
C PHE A 14 -33.28 5.31 8.56
N ILE A 15 -33.70 5.06 7.31
CA ILE A 15 -33.99 3.72 6.81
C ILE A 15 -32.72 2.86 6.80
N LEU A 16 -31.59 3.41 6.32
CA LEU A 16 -30.30 2.71 6.35
C LEU A 16 -29.85 2.38 7.77
N LEU A 17 -29.98 3.34 8.69
CA LEU A 17 -29.59 3.16 10.08
C LEU A 17 -30.46 2.10 10.78
N PHE A 18 -31.77 2.10 10.48
CA PHE A 18 -32.70 1.08 10.98
C PHE A 18 -32.37 -0.31 10.43
N LEU A 19 -32.06 -0.44 9.14
CA LEU A 19 -31.66 -1.72 8.54
C LEU A 19 -30.37 -2.27 9.14
N ILE A 20 -29.38 -1.41 9.39
CA ILE A 20 -28.11 -1.81 10.02
C ILE A 20 -28.33 -2.24 11.46
N LEU A 21 -29.13 -1.51 12.23
CA LEU A 21 -29.48 -1.89 13.60
C LEU A 21 -30.30 -3.17 13.65
N PHE A 22 -31.21 -3.38 12.70
CA PHE A 22 -32.00 -4.60 12.60
C PHE A 22 -31.14 -5.81 12.24
N TYR A 23 -30.17 -5.65 11.34
CA TYR A 23 -29.22 -6.71 10.99
C TYR A 23 -28.31 -7.09 12.17
N ASN A 24 -27.82 -6.10 12.91
CA ASN A 24 -27.03 -6.33 14.12
C ASN A 24 -27.87 -6.74 15.33
N SER A 25 -29.19 -6.53 15.27
CA SER A 25 -30.07 -7.09 16.28
C SER A 25 -30.13 -8.59 16.04
N ASN A 26 -29.69 -9.35 17.04
CA ASN A 26 -29.69 -10.80 17.11
C ASN A 26 -31.10 -11.44 17.05
N PHE A 27 -32.08 -10.73 16.48
CA PHE A 27 -33.49 -11.09 16.39
C PHE A 27 -33.71 -12.34 15.54
N PHE A 28 -32.88 -12.55 14.51
CA PHE A 28 -32.85 -13.80 13.73
C PHE A 28 -31.85 -14.83 14.23
N SER A 29 -30.95 -14.47 15.15
CA SER A 29 -30.00 -15.41 15.73
C SER A 29 -30.67 -16.17 16.87
N ASN A 30 -31.56 -17.09 16.53
CA ASN A 30 -31.90 -18.22 17.40
C ASN A 30 -30.75 -19.25 17.39
N VAL A 31 -29.51 -18.76 17.41
CA VAL A 31 -28.31 -19.58 17.55
C VAL A 31 -28.08 -19.70 19.03
N THR A 32 -28.60 -20.80 19.56
CA THR A 32 -28.25 -21.36 20.84
C THR A 32 -26.77 -21.17 21.13
N THR A 33 -26.50 -20.74 22.36
CA THR A 33 -25.24 -20.38 22.99
C THR A 33 -24.11 -21.41 22.82
N ASN A 34 -23.54 -21.54 21.63
CA ASN A 34 -22.21 -22.09 21.40
C ASN A 34 -21.42 -21.02 20.63
N ASN A 35 -20.81 -20.12 21.40
CA ASN A 35 -20.05 -18.94 20.96
C ASN A 35 -18.81 -19.24 20.08
N ASP A 36 -18.53 -20.52 19.80
CA ASP A 36 -17.27 -20.93 19.20
C ASP A 36 -17.28 -20.85 17.67
N ASN A 37 -18.46 -20.83 17.03
CA ASN A 37 -18.57 -20.93 15.56
C ASN A 37 -18.74 -19.58 14.85
N ILE A 38 -19.24 -18.54 15.52
CA ILE A 38 -19.45 -17.21 14.91
C ILE A 38 -18.14 -16.45 14.75
N SER A 39 -17.18 -16.67 15.67
CA SER A 39 -15.84 -16.10 15.59
C SER A 39 -14.99 -16.72 14.48
N VAL A 40 -15.32 -17.93 13.99
CA VAL A 40 -14.59 -18.61 12.91
C VAL A 40 -14.68 -17.82 11.60
N TRP A 41 -15.85 -17.26 11.30
CA TRP A 41 -16.08 -16.51 10.06
C TRP A 41 -15.40 -15.14 10.06
N ALA A 42 -15.14 -14.58 11.24
CA ALA A 42 -14.45 -13.30 11.43
C ALA A 42 -12.96 -13.46 11.79
N SER A 43 -12.45 -14.70 11.85
CA SER A 43 -11.05 -14.97 12.22
C SER A 43 -10.10 -14.90 11.03
N THR A 44 -8.84 -14.56 11.29
CA THR A 44 -7.78 -14.63 10.28
C THR A 44 -7.49 -16.08 9.91
N PHE A 45 -7.43 -16.39 8.61
CA PHE A 45 -7.08 -17.73 8.14
C PHE A 45 -5.63 -18.09 8.56
N GLU A 46 -5.50 -18.98 9.53
CA GLU A 46 -4.22 -19.52 10.01
C GLU A 46 -4.10 -21.03 9.78
N CYS A 47 -4.68 -21.52 8.69
CA CYS A 47 -4.63 -22.95 8.34
C CYS A 47 -5.09 -23.89 9.47
N GLY A 48 -6.07 -23.48 10.29
CA GLY A 48 -6.67 -24.30 11.35
C GLY A 48 -5.93 -24.29 12.70
N PHE A 49 -4.87 -23.48 12.86
CA PHE A 49 -4.16 -23.31 14.13
C PHE A 49 -4.65 -22.09 14.92
N ILE A 50 -4.38 -22.08 16.23
CA ILE A 50 -4.70 -20.98 17.14
C ILE A 50 -3.73 -19.82 16.89
N THR A 51 -4.27 -18.59 16.84
CA THR A 51 -3.52 -17.34 16.67
C THR A 51 -2.42 -17.17 17.72
N SER A 52 -1.21 -17.56 17.33
CA SER A 52 -0.02 -17.37 18.16
C SER A 52 0.57 -15.98 17.91
N LEU A 53 0.24 -15.07 18.82
CA LEU A 53 0.78 -13.72 18.98
C LEU A 53 0.54 -12.74 17.81
N LEU A 54 0.67 -11.45 18.15
CA LEU A 54 0.68 -10.32 17.22
C LEU A 54 1.48 -10.67 15.96
N LYS A 55 0.83 -10.63 14.78
CA LYS A 55 1.51 -10.53 13.49
C LYS A 55 2.26 -9.20 13.44
N ILE A 56 3.40 -9.10 14.12
CA ILE A 56 4.48 -8.23 13.68
C ILE A 56 4.88 -8.82 12.34
N ASN A 57 4.42 -8.18 11.26
CA ASN A 57 4.97 -8.45 9.94
C ASN A 57 6.45 -8.11 10.06
N ASN A 58 7.31 -9.12 10.13
CA ASN A 58 8.74 -8.94 10.00
C ASN A 58 9.01 -8.66 8.51
N PHE A 59 8.55 -7.50 8.04
CA PHE A 59 8.92 -6.99 6.74
C PHE A 59 10.44 -6.93 6.75
N SER A 60 11.06 -7.65 5.81
CA SER A 60 12.51 -7.73 5.80
C SER A 60 13.06 -6.32 5.56
N ASN A 61 14.13 -5.98 6.29
CA ASN A 61 14.85 -4.72 6.11
C ASN A 61 15.28 -4.50 4.64
N GLY A 62 15.46 -5.59 3.87
CA GLY A 62 15.79 -5.54 2.45
C GLY A 62 14.73 -4.85 1.59
N ILE A 63 13.44 -5.09 1.86
CA ILE A 63 12.35 -4.44 1.10
C ILE A 63 12.33 -2.93 1.36
N PHE A 64 12.61 -2.52 2.60
CA PHE A 64 12.71 -1.11 2.95
C PHE A 64 13.88 -0.42 2.24
N ILE A 65 15.05 -1.06 2.23
CA ILE A 65 16.26 -0.55 1.56
C ILE A 65 16.05 -0.42 0.05
N LEU A 66 15.44 -1.42 -0.59
CA LEU A 66 15.14 -1.39 -2.02
C LEU A 66 14.16 -0.24 -2.36
N LEU A 67 13.19 0.05 -1.50
CA LEU A 67 12.26 1.16 -1.68
C LEU A 67 12.98 2.52 -1.61
N VAL A 68 13.94 2.68 -0.71
CA VAL A 68 14.76 3.91 -0.63
C VAL A 68 15.57 4.10 -1.92
N PHE A 69 16.25 3.06 -2.41
CA PHE A 69 17.00 3.15 -3.68
C PHE A 69 16.09 3.41 -4.88
N PHE A 70 14.90 2.81 -4.92
CA PHE A 70 13.91 3.08 -5.95
C PHE A 70 13.54 4.57 -6.03
N VAL A 71 13.30 5.22 -4.88
CA VAL A 71 12.97 6.66 -4.83
C VAL A 71 14.13 7.52 -5.33
N VAL A 72 15.37 7.18 -4.97
CA VAL A 72 16.57 7.91 -5.44
C VAL A 72 16.73 7.76 -6.94
N PHE A 73 16.60 6.54 -7.47
CA PHE A 73 16.73 6.27 -8.89
C PHE A 73 15.63 6.96 -9.72
N ASP A 74 14.40 7.05 -9.22
CA ASP A 74 13.31 7.80 -9.88
C ASP A 74 13.63 9.31 -9.99
N LEU A 75 14.29 9.86 -8.96
CA LEU A 75 14.74 11.25 -8.96
C LEU A 75 15.87 11.48 -9.99
N GLU A 76 16.81 10.54 -10.10
CA GLU A 76 17.91 10.61 -11.07
C GLU A 76 17.40 10.52 -12.52
N VAL A 77 16.42 9.65 -12.79
CA VAL A 77 15.76 9.56 -14.10
C VAL A 77 14.98 10.84 -14.41
N SER A 78 14.31 11.43 -13.44
CA SER A 78 13.61 12.72 -13.60
C SER A 78 14.58 13.86 -13.98
N LEU A 79 15.76 13.89 -13.36
CA LEU A 79 16.84 14.83 -13.70
C LEU A 79 17.39 14.61 -15.11
N LEU A 80 17.53 13.35 -15.51
CA LEU A 80 17.95 13.00 -16.87
C LEU A 80 16.89 13.41 -17.90
N LEU A 81 15.60 13.21 -17.61
CA LEU A 81 14.52 13.64 -18.50
C LEU A 81 14.53 15.16 -18.71
N ASN A 82 14.83 15.92 -17.65
CA ASN A 82 14.97 17.38 -17.75
C ASN A 82 16.05 17.83 -18.74
N SER A 83 17.07 17.00 -19.04
CA SER A 83 18.12 17.36 -20.00
C SER A 83 17.59 17.53 -21.43
N VAL A 84 16.56 16.77 -21.81
CA VAL A 84 15.97 16.81 -23.17
C VAL A 84 15.25 18.13 -23.43
N PHE A 85 14.74 18.77 -22.38
CA PHE A 85 14.02 20.05 -22.49
C PHE A 85 14.95 21.27 -22.48
N GLN A 86 16.26 21.09 -22.25
CA GLN A 86 17.20 22.21 -22.22
C GLN A 86 17.68 22.61 -23.62
N ILE A 87 17.68 23.92 -23.87
CA ILE A 87 18.06 24.52 -25.16
C ILE A 87 19.59 24.45 -25.40
N ASP A 88 20.40 24.48 -24.32
CA ASP A 88 21.88 24.43 -24.37
C ASP A 88 22.44 23.01 -24.20
N PHE A 89 21.73 21.98 -24.65
CA PHE A 89 22.12 20.56 -24.48
C PHE A 89 23.57 20.26 -24.89
N VAL A 90 24.02 20.81 -26.03
CA VAL A 90 25.34 20.51 -26.60
C VAL A 90 26.49 21.01 -25.73
N LYS A 91 26.32 22.14 -25.03
CA LYS A 91 27.37 22.70 -24.16
C LYS A 91 27.56 21.87 -22.89
N ASN A 92 26.49 21.24 -22.42
CA ASN A 92 26.47 20.46 -21.17
C ASN A 92 26.60 18.95 -21.38
N LEU A 93 26.83 18.48 -22.61
CA LEU A 93 26.95 17.06 -22.97
C LEU A 93 27.93 16.29 -22.08
N PHE A 94 29.09 16.87 -21.76
CA PHE A 94 30.09 16.25 -20.91
C PHE A 94 29.55 15.94 -19.50
N TYR A 95 28.80 16.88 -18.90
CA TYR A 95 28.19 16.68 -17.58
C TYR A 95 27.12 15.59 -17.61
N TYR A 96 26.35 15.50 -18.69
CA TYR A 96 25.36 14.43 -18.87
C TYR A 96 25.99 13.04 -18.99
N TYR A 97 27.11 12.92 -19.73
CA TYR A 97 27.85 11.65 -19.79
C TYR A 97 28.42 11.25 -18.42
N LEU A 98 28.97 12.21 -17.67
CA LEU A 98 29.43 11.95 -16.29
C LEU A 98 28.28 11.53 -15.39
N PHE A 99 27.12 12.18 -15.50
CA PHE A 99 25.94 11.84 -14.72
C PHE A 99 25.47 10.41 -14.99
N ILE A 100 25.34 10.02 -16.26
CA ILE A 100 24.97 8.65 -16.65
C ILE A 100 25.98 7.62 -16.14
N SER A 101 27.28 7.95 -16.17
CA SER A 101 28.32 7.07 -15.63
C SER A 101 28.19 6.87 -14.12
N LEU A 102 27.81 7.92 -13.38
CA LEU A 102 27.60 7.84 -11.93
C LEU A 102 26.37 7.01 -11.57
N VAL A 103 25.25 7.23 -12.27
CA VAL A 103 24.03 6.43 -12.10
C VAL A 103 24.31 4.95 -12.37
N GLY A 104 25.01 4.64 -13.47
CA GLY A 104 25.40 3.27 -13.81
C GLY A 104 26.32 2.64 -12.78
N PHE A 105 27.27 3.40 -12.22
CA PHE A 105 28.15 2.92 -11.16
C PHE A 105 27.42 2.67 -9.84
N GLY A 106 26.49 3.55 -9.47
CA GLY A 106 25.63 3.38 -8.29
C GLY A 106 24.81 2.09 -8.37
N PHE A 107 24.18 1.85 -9.54
CA PHE A 107 23.43 0.62 -9.78
C PHE A 107 24.33 -0.64 -9.73
N PHE A 108 25.56 -0.56 -10.26
CA PHE A 108 26.51 -1.67 -10.18
C PHE A 108 26.85 -2.03 -8.72
N LEU A 109 27.09 -1.03 -7.87
CA LEU A 109 27.34 -1.25 -6.44
C LEU A 109 26.15 -1.88 -5.73
N GLU A 110 24.93 -1.48 -6.08
CA GLU A 110 23.69 -2.05 -5.51
C GLU A 110 23.58 -3.55 -5.81
N VAL A 111 23.85 -3.94 -7.06
CA VAL A 111 23.82 -5.34 -7.50
C VAL A 111 24.92 -6.16 -6.80
N VAL A 112 26.15 -5.65 -6.73
CA VAL A 112 27.28 -6.35 -6.07
C VAL A 112 27.05 -6.51 -4.57
N SER A 113 26.39 -5.54 -3.93
CA SER A 113 26.08 -5.59 -2.50
C SER A 113 24.98 -6.60 -2.15
N GLY A 114 24.33 -7.21 -3.15
CA GLY A 114 23.29 -8.23 -2.93
C GLY A 114 21.96 -7.66 -2.42
N PHE A 115 21.73 -6.34 -2.50
CA PHE A 115 20.45 -5.77 -2.11
C PHE A 115 19.29 -6.21 -3.04
N VAL A 116 19.62 -6.57 -4.28
CA VAL A 116 18.66 -7.05 -5.28
C VAL A 116 18.37 -8.55 -5.14
N SER A 117 19.23 -9.34 -4.47
CA SER A 117 18.99 -10.77 -4.30
C SER A 117 17.92 -11.02 -3.25
N TRP A 118 16.79 -11.56 -3.68
CA TRP A 118 15.66 -11.95 -2.83
C TRP A 118 15.90 -13.25 -2.06
N VAL A 119 16.98 -13.95 -2.37
CA VAL A 119 17.32 -15.26 -1.82
C VAL A 119 18.58 -15.09 -0.95
N ASN A 120 18.38 -15.16 0.36
CA ASN A 120 19.39 -15.56 1.32
C ASN A 120 18.84 -16.75 2.09
#